data_AF-H0QJS5-F1
#
_entry.id   AF-H0QJS5-F1
#
_cell.length_a   1.000
_cell.length_b   1.000
_cell.length_c   1.000
_cell.angle_alpha   90.00
_cell.angle_beta   90.00
_cell.angle_gamma   90.00
#
_symmetry.space_group_name_H-M   'P 1'
#
loop_
_entity.id
_entity.type
_entity.pdbx_description
1 polymer ?
#
loop_
_entity_poly.entity_id
_entity_poly.type
_entity_poly.pdbx_seq_one_letter_code
_entity_poly.pdbx_strand_id
1 'polypeptide(L)'
;MTPDKVGAMGDKNTDEHYQRVINRPYYYGYAKTGTTIYAYTKEEWGIGASSGGGDHNLIRSFYFSILLTVLIALPASLFALAFGVILLFNLSIMGLVMVFFGLLFGLAVLQGYFNVTEEWQGRNARKRSGLPKPWWTADDDRAYGWFREHPDPRIQMTLDYFPYSVTLRKENEEQATQR
;
A
#
# COMPACT_ATOMS: atom_id res chain seq x y z
N MET A 1 -27.39 -14.91 -35.47
CA MET A 1 -27.40 -14.12 -34.22
C MET A 1 -26.09 -14.40 -33.49
N THR A 2 -25.08 -13.59 -33.76
CA THR A 2 -23.84 -13.54 -32.99
C THR A 2 -24.14 -12.83 -31.67
N PRO A 3 -23.71 -13.35 -30.52
CA PRO A 3 -23.80 -12.58 -29.28
C PRO A 3 -22.86 -11.38 -29.41
N ASP A 4 -23.44 -10.21 -29.21
CA ASP A 4 -22.75 -8.94 -29.15
C ASP A 4 -21.58 -9.00 -28.18
N LYS A 5 -20.41 -8.59 -28.68
CA LYS A 5 -19.22 -8.30 -27.87
C LYS A 5 -19.48 -7.04 -27.04
N VAL A 6 -20.29 -7.18 -25.99
CA VAL A 6 -20.47 -6.16 -24.97
C VAL A 6 -19.42 -6.41 -23.89
N GLY A 7 -18.45 -5.50 -23.76
CA GLY A 7 -17.64 -5.38 -22.55
C GLY A 7 -16.16 -5.73 -22.66
N ALA A 8 -15.40 -5.03 -23.50
CA ALA A 8 -13.95 -4.91 -23.34
C ALA A 8 -13.44 -3.66 -24.08
N MET A 9 -13.97 -2.50 -23.71
CA MET A 9 -13.40 -1.22 -24.11
C MET A 9 -13.34 -0.35 -22.86
N GLY A 10 -12.51 -0.79 -21.90
CA GLY A 10 -11.92 0.17 -20.98
C GLY A 10 -11.26 1.25 -21.82
N ASP A 11 -11.53 2.51 -21.49
CA ASP A 11 -10.90 3.65 -22.16
C ASP A 11 -9.38 3.43 -22.12
N LYS A 12 -8.73 3.30 -23.29
CA LYS A 12 -7.29 3.00 -23.41
C LYS A 12 -6.44 3.90 -22.52
N ASN A 13 -6.86 5.16 -22.35
CA ASN A 13 -6.19 6.13 -21.49
C ASN A 13 -6.24 5.75 -20.00
N THR A 14 -7.35 5.17 -19.58
CA THR A 14 -7.54 4.65 -18.22
C THR A 14 -6.67 3.42 -17.98
N ASP A 15 -6.59 2.49 -18.94
CA ASP A 15 -5.74 1.31 -18.84
C ASP A 15 -4.25 1.67 -18.78
N GLU A 16 -3.80 2.61 -19.61
CA GLU A 16 -2.42 3.12 -19.57
C GLU A 16 -2.10 3.85 -18.26
N HIS A 17 -3.05 4.61 -17.72
CA HIS A 17 -2.89 5.24 -16.41
C HIS A 17 -2.73 4.18 -15.31
N TYR A 18 -3.58 3.16 -15.28
CA TYR A 18 -3.46 2.08 -14.30
C TYR A 18 -2.13 1.32 -14.42
N GLN A 19 -1.69 1.02 -15.65
CA GLN A 19 -0.41 0.38 -15.86
C GLN A 19 0.76 1.23 -15.35
N ARG A 20 0.73 2.54 -15.53
CA ARG A 20 1.73 3.45 -14.95
C ARG A 20 1.71 3.45 -13.42
N VAL A 21 0.53 3.45 -12.82
CA VAL A 21 0.38 3.42 -11.36
C VAL A 21 0.91 2.10 -10.77
N ILE A 22 0.59 0.97 -11.41
CA ILE A 22 1.00 -0.36 -10.95
C ILE A 22 2.51 -0.56 -11.12
N ASN A 23 3.06 -0.11 -12.25
CA ASN A 23 4.44 -0.33 -12.64
C ASN A 23 5.36 0.86 -12.33
N ARG A 24 4.90 1.83 -11.52
CA ARG A 24 5.71 2.99 -11.16
C ARG A 24 7.02 2.54 -10.50
N PRO A 25 8.17 3.11 -10.89
CA PRO A 25 9.47 2.69 -10.37
C PRO A 25 9.69 3.14 -8.92
N TYR A 26 9.10 4.27 -8.54
CA TYR A 26 9.32 4.89 -7.23
C TYR A 26 8.01 5.38 -6.60
N TYR A 27 7.93 5.20 -5.28
CA TYR A 27 6.96 5.80 -4.38
C TYR A 27 7.64 6.93 -3.60
N TYR A 28 6.90 7.97 -3.27
CA TYR A 28 7.47 9.17 -2.65
C TYR A 28 6.94 9.36 -1.24
N GLY A 29 7.83 9.68 -0.31
CA GLY A 29 7.43 9.87 1.08
C GLY A 29 8.38 10.72 1.91
N TYR A 30 7.82 11.31 2.95
CA TYR A 30 8.52 12.13 3.92
C TYR A 30 9.08 11.28 5.06
N ALA A 31 10.27 11.63 5.53
CA ALA A 31 10.79 11.14 6.80
C ALA A 31 10.03 11.77 7.98
N LYS A 32 10.16 11.19 9.20
CA LYS A 32 9.48 11.68 10.42
C LYS A 32 9.70 13.17 10.70
N THR A 33 10.90 13.63 10.38
CA THR A 33 11.37 14.98 10.67
C THR A 33 11.95 15.57 9.40
N GLY A 34 11.49 16.76 9.04
CA GLY A 34 11.93 17.49 7.86
C GLY A 34 10.89 17.50 6.73
N THR A 35 11.21 18.27 5.69
CA THR A 35 10.38 18.44 4.49
C THR A 35 10.94 17.70 3.28
N THR A 36 12.06 16.99 3.46
CA THR A 36 12.72 16.22 2.40
C THR A 36 11.84 15.06 1.93
N ILE A 37 11.60 15.02 0.62
CA ILE A 37 10.93 13.92 -0.05
C ILE A 37 11.99 12.91 -0.51
N TYR A 38 11.77 11.65 -0.16
CA TYR A 38 12.61 10.53 -0.57
C TYR A 38 11.85 9.65 -1.57
N ALA A 39 12.57 9.09 -2.52
CA ALA A 39 12.07 8.10 -3.46
C ALA A 39 12.41 6.68 -2.98
N TYR A 40 11.42 5.79 -3.02
CA TYR A 40 11.51 4.41 -2.55
C TYR A 40 11.05 3.47 -3.65
N THR A 41 11.82 2.44 -3.92
CA THR A 41 11.37 1.28 -4.71
C THR A 41 10.25 0.55 -3.97
N LYS A 42 9.54 -0.34 -4.68
CA LYS A 42 8.45 -1.15 -4.09
C LYS A 42 8.93 -1.95 -2.88
N GLU A 43 10.15 -2.48 -2.94
CA GLU A 43 10.78 -3.27 -1.90
C GLU A 43 11.13 -2.41 -0.68
N GLU A 44 11.64 -1.20 -0.89
CA GLU A 44 12.00 -0.25 0.18
C GLU A 44 10.78 0.37 0.86
N TRP A 45 9.66 0.45 0.14
CA TRP A 45 8.41 1.01 0.63
C TRP A 45 7.79 0.17 1.75
N GLY A 46 7.94 -1.16 1.68
CA GLY A 46 7.36 -2.11 2.64
C GLY A 46 5.83 -2.08 2.62
N ILE A 47 5.19 -2.13 3.79
CA ILE A 47 3.72 -2.09 3.93
C ILE A 47 3.05 -0.82 3.39
N GLY A 48 3.84 0.18 2.97
CA GLY A 48 3.33 1.42 2.39
C GLY A 48 2.45 1.21 1.17
N ALA A 49 2.38 0.00 0.61
CA ALA A 49 1.56 -0.36 -0.53
C ALA A 49 0.20 -1.03 -0.19
N SER A 50 -0.22 -1.12 1.09
CA SER A 50 -1.58 -1.61 1.42
C SER A 50 -2.65 -0.52 1.25
N SER A 51 -2.91 -0.20 -0.02
CA SER A 51 -4.06 0.45 -0.67
C SER A 51 -4.97 1.41 0.11
N GLY A 52 -5.22 2.58 -0.50
CA GLY A 52 -6.54 3.20 -0.55
C GLY A 52 -6.78 4.38 0.39
N GLY A 53 -6.55 5.59 -0.14
CA GLY A 53 -7.20 6.82 0.34
C GLY A 53 -6.25 7.91 0.84
N GLY A 54 -6.33 9.07 0.20
CA GLY A 54 -6.19 10.41 0.80
C GLY A 54 -4.80 10.91 1.19
N ASP A 55 -4.51 12.14 0.75
CA ASP A 55 -3.26 12.91 0.84
C ASP A 55 -2.69 13.17 2.26
N HIS A 56 -3.28 12.61 3.32
CA HIS A 56 -2.86 12.85 4.71
C HIS A 56 -3.02 11.64 5.64
N ASN A 57 -3.07 10.42 5.11
CA ASN A 57 -3.11 9.25 5.97
C ASN A 57 -1.69 8.83 6.35
N LEU A 58 -1.38 8.92 7.66
CA LEU A 58 -0.34 8.13 8.33
C LEU A 58 -0.34 6.76 7.67
N ILE A 59 0.70 6.42 6.90
CA ILE A 59 0.78 5.16 6.14
C ILE A 59 0.29 4.06 7.06
N ARG A 60 -0.95 3.60 6.78
CA ARG A 60 -1.93 3.05 7.74
C ARG A 60 -1.21 2.32 8.87
N SER A 61 -1.07 3.03 9.99
CA SER A 61 -0.04 2.81 11.02
C SER A 61 0.26 1.32 11.23
N PHE A 62 1.41 0.86 10.72
CA PHE A 62 1.99 -0.44 11.04
C PHE A 62 1.78 -0.79 12.52
N TYR A 63 2.02 0.20 13.38
CA TYR A 63 1.87 0.10 14.81
C TYR A 63 0.43 -0.12 15.24
N PHE A 64 -0.55 0.54 14.62
CA PHE A 64 -1.97 0.29 14.86
C PHE A 64 -2.38 -1.12 14.40
N SER A 65 -1.93 -1.55 13.22
CA SER A 65 -2.21 -2.91 12.71
C SER A 65 -1.60 -3.98 13.62
N ILE A 66 -0.35 -3.83 14.05
CA ILE A 66 0.27 -4.72 15.03
C ILE A 66 -0.47 -4.68 16.36
N LEU A 67 -0.78 -3.50 16.88
CA LEU A 67 -1.46 -3.34 18.17
C LEU A 67 -2.80 -4.08 18.16
N LEU A 68 -3.60 -3.88 17.12
CA LEU A 68 -4.89 -4.58 16.94
C LEU A 68 -4.68 -6.09 16.82
N THR A 69 -3.68 -6.53 16.07
CA THR A 69 -3.41 -7.95 15.87
C THR A 69 -2.99 -8.62 17.17
N VAL A 70 -2.06 -8.02 17.91
CA VAL A 70 -1.47 -8.60 19.13
C VAL A 70 -2.42 -8.52 20.31
N LEU A 71 -3.13 -7.40 20.49
CA LEU A 71 -4.00 -7.20 21.66
C LEU A 71 -5.38 -7.81 21.50
N ILE A 72 -5.90 -7.90 20.27
CA ILE A 72 -7.30 -8.30 20.03
C ILE A 72 -7.35 -9.59 19.21
N ALA A 73 -6.81 -9.60 17.99
CA ALA A 73 -7.00 -10.73 17.09
C ALA A 73 -6.35 -12.02 17.62
N LEU A 74 -5.13 -11.93 18.15
CA LEU A 74 -4.40 -13.09 18.64
C LEU A 74 -5.07 -13.71 19.90
N PRO A 75 -5.39 -12.96 20.97
CA PRO A 75 -6.09 -13.55 22.12
C PRO A 75 -7.49 -14.06 21.75
N ALA A 76 -8.25 -13.31 20.93
CA ALA A 76 -9.58 -13.72 20.52
C ALA A 76 -9.55 -15.01 19.69
N SER A 77 -8.60 -15.15 18.76
CA SER A 77 -8.44 -16.37 17.97
C SER A 77 -8.07 -17.56 18.87
N LEU A 78 -7.08 -17.41 19.74
CA LEU A 78 -6.63 -18.49 20.63
C LEU A 78 -7.73 -18.94 21.59
N PHE A 79 -8.43 -17.99 22.24
CA PHE A 79 -9.51 -18.29 23.16
C PHE A 79 -10.67 -18.97 22.42
N ALA A 80 -11.12 -18.40 21.31
CA ALA A 80 -12.27 -18.91 20.58
C ALA A 80 -12.00 -20.30 19.97
N LEU A 81 -10.79 -20.55 19.47
CA LEU A 81 -10.40 -21.88 18.99
C LEU A 81 -10.27 -22.90 20.13
N ALA A 82 -9.58 -22.56 21.23
CA ALA A 82 -9.37 -23.49 22.33
C ALA A 82 -10.70 -23.92 22.99
N PHE A 83 -11.54 -22.95 23.36
CA PHE A 83 -12.84 -23.24 23.96
C PHE A 83 -13.84 -23.80 22.93
N GLY A 84 -13.79 -23.34 21.68
CA GLY A 84 -14.64 -23.84 20.62
C GLY A 84 -14.42 -25.33 20.37
N VAL A 85 -13.17 -25.78 20.30
CA VAL A 85 -12.83 -27.20 20.13
C VAL A 85 -13.30 -28.04 21.32
N ILE A 86 -13.12 -27.55 22.55
CA ILE A 86 -13.62 -28.23 23.77
C ILE A 86 -15.14 -28.39 23.71
N LEU A 87 -15.86 -27.34 23.34
CA LEU A 87 -17.33 -27.37 23.25
C LEU A 87 -17.84 -28.22 22.07
N LEU A 88 -17.09 -28.33 20.99
CA LEU A 88 -17.43 -29.19 19.85
C LEU A 88 -17.39 -30.68 20.19
N PHE A 89 -16.54 -31.12 21.12
CA PHE A 89 -16.60 -32.50 21.62
C PHE A 89 -17.95 -32.84 22.25
N ASN A 90 -18.68 -31.84 22.75
CA ASN A 90 -20.03 -31.98 23.30
C ASN A 90 -21.13 -31.70 22.27
N LEU A 91 -20.81 -31.63 20.97
CA LEU A 91 -21.72 -31.30 19.87
C LEU A 91 -22.50 -29.98 20.09
N SER A 92 -21.90 -29.04 20.81
CA SER A 92 -22.55 -27.76 21.12
C SER A 92 -22.48 -26.81 19.93
N ILE A 93 -23.63 -26.23 19.56
CA ILE A 93 -23.71 -25.16 18.56
C ILE A 93 -22.81 -23.97 18.95
N MET A 94 -22.66 -23.70 20.25
CA MET A 94 -21.76 -22.66 20.75
C MET A 94 -20.30 -22.95 20.36
N GLY A 95 -19.88 -24.22 20.37
CA GLY A 95 -18.54 -24.62 19.93
C GLY A 95 -18.30 -24.30 18.45
N LEU A 96 -19.29 -24.54 17.61
CA LEU A 96 -19.22 -24.23 16.18
C LEU A 96 -19.09 -22.71 15.93
N VAL A 97 -19.88 -21.91 16.65
CA VAL A 97 -19.80 -20.43 16.60
C VAL A 97 -18.42 -19.94 17.04
N MET A 98 -17.89 -20.47 18.15
CA MET A 98 -16.57 -20.09 18.66
C MET A 98 -15.45 -20.48 17.70
N VAL A 99 -15.48 -21.67 17.10
CA VAL A 99 -14.49 -22.05 16.09
C VAL A 99 -14.56 -21.14 14.86
N PHE A 100 -15.77 -20.81 14.38
CA PHE A 100 -15.94 -19.89 13.27
C PHE A 100 -15.29 -18.52 13.53
N PHE A 101 -15.58 -17.90 14.69
CA PHE A 101 -14.94 -16.64 15.05
C PHE A 101 -13.43 -16.79 15.31
N GLY A 102 -13.01 -17.90 15.89
CA GLY A 102 -11.59 -18.22 16.11
C GLY A 102 -10.80 -18.25 14.81
N LEU A 103 -11.37 -18.83 13.76
CA LEU A 103 -10.80 -18.83 12.41
C LEU A 103 -10.81 -17.43 11.79
N LEU A 104 -11.91 -16.67 11.95
CA LEU A 104 -12.03 -15.31 11.42
C LEU A 104 -10.97 -14.38 12.03
N PHE A 105 -10.79 -14.41 13.36
CA PHE A 105 -9.69 -13.70 14.02
C PHE A 105 -8.32 -14.27 13.65
N GLY A 106 -8.22 -15.57 13.39
CA GLY A 106 -7.00 -16.21 12.89
C GLY A 106 -6.53 -15.65 11.54
N LEU A 107 -7.47 -15.34 10.64
CA LEU A 107 -7.15 -14.65 9.38
C LEU A 107 -6.58 -13.25 9.61
N ALA A 108 -7.09 -12.50 10.60
CA ALA A 108 -6.53 -11.21 10.97
C ALA A 108 -5.11 -11.33 11.56
N VAL A 109 -4.82 -12.40 12.32
CA VAL A 109 -3.46 -12.72 12.78
C VAL A 109 -2.52 -13.00 11.62
N LEU A 110 -2.99 -13.78 10.64
CA LEU A 110 -2.21 -14.09 9.44
C LEU A 110 -1.91 -12.82 8.62
N GLN A 111 -2.87 -11.91 8.46
CA GLN A 111 -2.64 -10.61 7.84
C GLN A 111 -1.59 -9.80 8.60
N GLY A 112 -1.66 -9.77 9.93
CA GLY A 112 -0.66 -9.09 10.76
C GLY A 112 0.74 -9.67 10.59
N TYR A 113 0.86 -11.00 10.44
CA TYR A 113 2.14 -11.65 10.13
C TYR A 113 2.69 -11.16 8.78
N PHE A 114 1.89 -11.14 7.72
CA PHE A 114 2.34 -10.66 6.41
C PHE A 114 2.79 -9.20 6.47
N ASN A 115 2.01 -8.33 7.13
CA ASN A 115 2.38 -6.93 7.33
C ASN A 115 3.74 -6.79 8.05
N VAL A 116 4.01 -7.60 9.08
CA VAL A 116 5.30 -7.61 9.79
C VAL A 116 6.43 -8.06 8.88
N THR A 117 6.22 -9.11 8.09
CA THR A 117 7.25 -9.61 7.17
C THR A 117 7.59 -8.60 6.08
N GLU A 118 6.59 -7.93 5.49
CA GLU A 118 6.79 -6.91 4.47
C GLU A 118 7.51 -5.67 5.03
N GLU A 119 7.11 -5.18 6.21
CA GLU A 119 7.78 -4.05 6.85
C GLU A 119 9.22 -4.41 7.28
N TRP A 120 9.47 -5.66 7.68
CA TRP A 120 10.82 -6.15 7.97
C TRP A 120 11.71 -6.17 6.74
N GLN A 121 11.20 -6.72 5.63
CA GLN A 121 11.92 -6.72 4.35
C GLN A 121 12.20 -5.29 3.88
N GLY A 122 11.19 -4.41 3.90
CA GLY A 122 11.37 -3.01 3.52
C GLY A 122 12.28 -2.23 4.45
N ARG A 123 12.29 -2.53 5.76
CA ARG A 123 13.28 -1.97 6.69
C ARG A 123 14.70 -2.39 6.32
N ASN A 124 14.92 -3.64 5.94
CA ASN A 124 16.23 -4.12 5.55
C ASN A 124 16.68 -3.53 4.21
N ALA A 125 15.78 -3.41 3.23
CA ALA A 125 16.04 -2.74 1.97
C ALA A 125 16.44 -1.27 2.19
N ARG A 126 15.63 -0.51 2.95
CA ARG A 126 15.94 0.90 3.29
C ARG A 126 17.29 1.08 3.97
N LYS A 127 17.63 0.20 4.93
CA LYS A 127 18.94 0.24 5.60
C LYS A 127 20.11 0.07 4.62
N ARG A 128 19.96 -0.80 3.61
CA ARG A 128 21.00 -1.01 2.59
C ARG A 128 21.15 0.20 1.67
N SER A 129 20.05 0.87 1.38
CA SER A 129 20.03 2.07 0.51
C SER A 129 20.25 3.38 1.26
N GLY A 130 20.43 3.35 2.59
CA GLY A 130 20.59 4.55 3.42
C GLY A 130 19.33 5.41 3.54
N LEU A 131 18.15 4.87 3.24
CA LEU A 131 16.89 5.60 3.23
C LEU A 131 16.23 5.62 4.62
N PRO A 132 15.62 6.74 5.02
CA PRO A 132 14.84 6.81 6.25
C PRO A 132 13.53 6.03 6.11
N LYS A 133 12.81 5.84 7.21
CA LYS A 133 11.44 5.31 7.16
C LYS A 133 10.50 6.39 6.61
N PRO A 134 9.67 6.10 5.59
CA PRO A 134 8.57 6.96 5.19
C PRO A 134 7.49 6.94 6.27
N TRP A 135 7.06 8.13 6.69
CA TRP A 135 5.97 8.32 7.67
C TRP A 135 4.69 8.81 6.99
N TRP A 136 4.85 9.61 5.94
CA TRP A 136 3.76 10.19 5.17
C TRP A 136 4.06 10.02 3.69
N THR A 137 3.04 9.68 2.92
CA THR A 137 3.12 9.68 1.46
C THR A 137 3.21 11.13 0.97
N ALA A 138 4.04 11.36 -0.05
CA ALA A 138 4.07 12.61 -0.76
C ALA A 138 3.29 12.47 -2.06
N ASP A 139 2.41 13.43 -2.34
CA ASP A 139 1.65 13.48 -3.59
C ASP A 139 2.60 13.63 -4.78
N ASP A 140 2.23 13.07 -5.93
CA ASP A 140 3.09 13.09 -7.12
C ASP A 140 3.40 14.52 -7.58
N ASP A 141 2.50 15.50 -7.41
CA ASP A 141 2.78 16.92 -7.70
C ASP A 141 3.81 17.54 -6.74
N ARG A 142 3.74 17.20 -5.45
CA ARG A 142 4.73 17.67 -4.46
C ARG A 142 6.09 17.04 -4.70
N ALA A 143 6.10 15.74 -4.99
CA ALA A 143 7.31 15.00 -5.33
C ALA A 143 7.93 15.55 -6.63
N TYR A 144 7.10 15.80 -7.65
CA TYR A 144 7.52 16.39 -8.91
C TYR A 144 8.21 17.76 -8.70
N GLY A 145 7.56 18.67 -7.97
CA GLY A 145 8.14 19.97 -7.63
C GLY A 145 9.46 19.84 -6.87
N TRP A 146 9.51 18.95 -5.88
CA TRP A 146 10.72 18.73 -5.09
C TRP A 146 11.89 18.20 -5.92
N PHE A 147 11.68 17.16 -6.74
CA PHE A 147 12.76 16.58 -7.56
C PHE A 147 13.14 17.46 -8.75
N ARG A 148 12.27 18.38 -9.17
CA ARG A 148 12.63 19.44 -10.13
C ARG A 148 13.64 20.41 -9.52
N GLU A 149 13.45 20.78 -8.25
CA GLU A 149 14.38 21.66 -7.52
C GLU A 149 15.63 20.92 -7.01
N HIS A 150 15.51 19.61 -6.75
CA HIS A 150 16.56 18.74 -6.24
C HIS A 150 16.73 17.52 -7.16
N PRO A 151 17.44 17.66 -8.30
CA PRO A 151 17.56 16.60 -9.28
C PRO A 151 18.22 15.34 -8.70
N ASP A 152 17.56 14.20 -8.84
CA ASP A 152 18.13 12.87 -8.57
C ASP A 152 18.29 12.14 -9.91
N PRO A 153 19.51 11.66 -10.27
CA PRO A 153 19.75 10.99 -11.55
C PRO A 153 18.93 9.71 -11.76
N ARG A 154 18.33 9.15 -10.71
CA ARG A 154 17.46 7.97 -10.77
C ARG A 154 16.02 8.30 -11.17
N ILE A 155 15.62 9.56 -11.04
CA ILE A 155 14.23 10.02 -11.19
C ILE A 155 14.09 10.79 -12.50
N GLN A 156 13.16 10.34 -13.35
CA GLN A 156 12.84 11.03 -14.60
C GLN A 156 11.58 11.87 -14.43
N MET A 157 11.55 13.06 -15.05
CA MET A 157 10.43 13.99 -15.01
C MET A 157 9.31 13.59 -15.98
N THR A 158 8.80 12.36 -15.84
CA THR A 158 7.80 11.77 -16.74
C THR A 158 6.59 11.25 -15.97
N LEU A 159 5.47 11.08 -16.69
CA LEU A 159 4.23 10.53 -16.11
C LEU A 159 4.38 9.06 -15.65
N ASP A 160 5.45 8.37 -16.05
CA ASP A 160 5.74 7.02 -15.56
C ASP A 160 6.27 7.05 -14.12
N TYR A 161 6.97 8.14 -13.76
CA TYR A 161 7.51 8.37 -12.42
C TYR A 161 6.53 9.16 -11.53
N PHE A 162 5.68 9.99 -12.12
CA PHE A 162 4.69 10.83 -11.45
C PHE A 162 3.28 10.69 -12.06
N PRO A 163 2.66 9.49 -12.00
CA PRO A 163 1.42 9.19 -12.72
C PRO A 163 0.22 10.06 -12.36
N TYR A 164 0.18 10.57 -11.13
CA TYR A 164 -0.90 11.45 -10.64
C TYR A 164 -0.57 12.94 -10.71
N SER A 165 0.60 13.35 -11.23
CA SER A 165 0.93 14.77 -11.31
C SER A 165 0.04 15.49 -12.34
N VAL A 166 -0.76 16.43 -11.85
CA VAL A 166 -1.57 17.32 -12.68
C VAL A 166 -0.68 18.36 -13.36
N THR A 167 0.36 18.81 -12.65
CA THR A 167 1.31 19.83 -13.14
C THR A 167 2.06 19.34 -14.36
N LEU A 168 2.68 18.16 -14.26
CA LEU A 168 3.42 17.55 -15.36
C LEU A 168 2.52 17.24 -16.56
N ARG A 169 1.26 16.86 -16.32
CA ARG A 169 0.30 16.62 -17.40
C ARG A 169 0.02 17.88 -18.22
N LYS A 170 -0.25 19.00 -17.54
CA LYS A 170 -0.48 20.30 -18.19
C LYS A 170 0.74 20.75 -18.99
N GLU A 171 1.93 20.60 -18.44
CA GLU A 171 3.17 20.96 -19.13
C GLU A 171 3.38 20.13 -20.41
N ASN A 172 3.07 18.82 -20.37
CA ASN A 172 3.15 17.97 -21.55
C ASN A 172 2.10 18.36 -22.63
N GLU A 173 0.89 18.74 -22.22
CA GLU A 173 -0.17 19.21 -23.14
C GLU A 173 0.21 20.55 -23.81
N GLU A 174 0.78 21.48 -23.06
CA GLU A 174 1.27 22.76 -23.59
C GLU A 174 2.41 22.55 -24.60
N GLN A 175 3.36 21.66 -24.29
CA GLN A 175 4.45 21.31 -25.20
C GLN A 175 3.96 20.61 -26.47
N ALA A 176 2.91 19.79 -26.38
CA ALA A 176 2.31 19.13 -27.55
C ALA A 176 1.60 20.13 -28.46
N THR A 177 1.05 21.21 -27.91
CA THR A 177 0.35 22.26 -28.67
C THR A 177 1.33 23.22 -29.37
N GLN A 178 2.56 23.32 -28.88
CA GLN A 178 3.62 24.18 -29.44
C GLN A 178 4.45 23.51 -30.55
N ARG A 179 4.24 22.21 -30.82
CA ARG A 179 4.91 21.45 -31.88
C ARG A 179 4.02 21.33 -33.12
#